data_AF-A0A317YMG2-F1
#
_entry.id   AF-A0A317YMG2-F1
#
_cell.length_a   1.000
_cell.length_b   1.000
_cell.length_c   1.000
_cell.angle_alpha   90.00
_cell.angle_beta   90.00
_cell.angle_gamma   90.00
#
_symmetry.space_group_name_H-M   'P 1'
#
loop_
_entity.id
_entity.type
_entity.pdbx_description
1 polymer ?
#
loop_
_entity_poly.entity_id
_entity_poly.type
_entity_poly.pdbx_seq_one_letter_code
_entity_poly.pdbx_strand_id
1 'polypeptide(L)' 'MEVKSRFKKFIEKFSFNKEKILVTGGLGYIGSHTVVELIESGFDVIVVDNLSNSNIDVLKGIAKITC' A
#
# COMPACT_ATOMS: atom_id res chain seq x y z
N MET A 1 26.75 25.91 8.36
CA MET A 1 25.91 24.87 9.00
C MET A 1 24.46 24.90 8.51
N GLU A 2 23.98 25.97 7.89
CA GLU A 2 22.57 26.14 7.47
C GLU A 2 22.17 25.36 6.19
N VAL A 3 23.12 25.13 5.28
CA VAL A 3 22.88 24.44 3.99
C VAL A 3 22.53 22.95 4.18
N LYS A 4 23.15 22.25 5.14
CA LYS A 4 22.87 20.83 5.42
C LYS A 4 21.43 20.60 5.90
N SER A 5 20.88 21.56 6.65
CA SER A 5 19.50 21.51 7.14
C SER A 5 18.49 21.61 6.00
N ARG A 6 18.76 22.46 5.00
CA ARG A 6 17.89 22.64 3.84
C ARG A 6 17.97 21.47 2.85
N PHE A 7 19.14 20.85 2.72
CA PHE A 7 19.33 19.64 1.92
C PHE A 7 18.62 18.42 2.53
N LYS A 8 18.66 18.22 3.85
CA LYS A 8 17.97 17.10 4.51
C LYS A 8 16.44 17.21 4.34
N LYS A 9 15.89 18.43 4.52
CA LYS A 9 14.47 18.72 4.25
C LYS A 9 14.06 18.53 2.78
N PHE A 10 15.00 18.67 1.84
CA PHE A 10 14.75 18.42 0.43
C PHE A 10 14.71 16.91 0.13
N ILE A 11 15.65 16.13 0.66
CA ILE A 11 15.71 14.67 0.46
C ILE A 11 14.52 13.95 1.13
N GLU A 12 14.13 14.35 2.35
CA GLU A 12 12.95 13.79 3.03
C GLU A 12 11.65 14.07 2.27
N LYS A 13 11.57 15.17 1.52
CA LYS A 13 10.40 15.51 0.69
C LYS A 13 10.32 14.69 -0.61
N PHE A 14 11.39 13.98 -0.97
CA PHE A 14 11.54 13.24 -2.23
C PHE A 14 11.85 11.75 -2.05
N SER A 15 11.95 11.24 -0.82
CA SER A 15 12.12 9.80 -0.59
C SER A 15 10.79 9.09 -0.87
N PHE A 16 10.65 8.60 -2.09
CA PHE A 16 9.46 7.93 -2.62
C PHE A 16 9.17 6.63 -1.86
N ASN A 17 7.87 6.31 -1.72
CA ASN A 17 7.34 5.09 -1.11
C ASN A 17 8.11 3.84 -1.56
N LYS A 18 8.16 2.81 -0.69
CA LYS A 18 8.70 1.50 -1.07
C LYS A 18 8.03 1.01 -2.37
N GLU A 19 8.73 0.13 -3.07
CA GLU A 19 8.38 -0.43 -4.39
C GLU A 19 6.87 -0.67 -4.61
N LYS A 20 6.39 -0.44 -5.85
CA LYS A 20 4.98 -0.70 -6.18
C LYS A 20 4.74 -2.19 -6.37
N ILE A 21 3.68 -2.71 -5.76
CA ILE A 21 3.32 -4.14 -5.82
C ILE A 21 1.93 -4.30 -6.43
N LEU A 22 1.82 -5.10 -7.48
CA LEU A 22 0.55 -5.50 -8.08
C LEU A 22 0.09 -6.83 -7.49
N VAL A 23 -1.10 -6.86 -6.89
CA VAL A 23 -1.72 -8.07 -6.35
C VAL A 23 -2.95 -8.42 -7.18
N THR A 24 -2.91 -9.59 -7.81
CA THR A 24 -4.09 -10.18 -8.45
C THR A 24 -4.88 -11.01 -7.44
N GLY A 25 -6.21 -10.96 -7.49
CA GLY A 25 -7.05 -11.64 -6.51
C GLY A 25 -6.97 -11.03 -5.10
N GLY A 26 -6.63 -9.74 -5.00
CA GLY A 26 -6.39 -9.06 -3.72
C GLY A 26 -7.64 -8.84 -2.86
N LEU A 27 -8.85 -9.13 -3.37
CA LEU A 27 -10.08 -9.15 -2.59
C LEU A 27 -10.50 -10.58 -2.19
N GLY A 28 -9.73 -11.58 -2.58
CA GLY A 28 -9.87 -12.95 -2.09
C GLY A 28 -9.36 -13.12 -0.65
N TYR A 29 -9.58 -14.30 -0.08
CA TYR A 29 -9.18 -14.59 1.31
C TYR A 29 -7.67 -14.38 1.54
N ILE A 30 -6.81 -15.01 0.75
CA ILE A 30 -5.35 -14.86 0.91
C ILE A 30 -4.87 -13.48 0.45
N GLY A 31 -5.41 -13.01 -0.68
CA GLY A 31 -5.00 -11.75 -1.29
C GLY A 31 -5.27 -10.55 -0.38
N SER A 32 -6.44 -10.51 0.28
CA SER A 32 -6.81 -9.39 1.15
C SER A 32 -5.91 -9.25 2.37
N HIS A 33 -5.56 -10.36 3.03
CA HIS A 33 -4.60 -10.36 4.13
C HIS A 33 -3.20 -9.94 3.65
N THR A 34 -2.79 -10.40 2.47
CA THR A 34 -1.50 -10.01 1.87
C THR A 34 -1.47 -8.52 1.56
N VAL A 35 -2.54 -7.96 1.01
CA VAL A 35 -2.66 -6.53 0.69
C VAL A 35 -2.54 -5.68 1.96
N VAL A 36 -3.20 -6.08 3.06
CA VAL A 36 -3.08 -5.39 4.35
C VAL A 36 -1.62 -5.35 4.81
N GLU A 37 -0.95 -6.49 4.88
CA GLU A 37 0.45 -6.58 5.35
C GLU A 37 1.40 -5.76 4.47
N LEU A 38 1.19 -5.76 3.15
CA LEU A 38 2.01 -4.99 2.21
C LEU A 38 1.80 -3.48 2.40
N ILE A 39 0.57 -3.02 2.62
CA ILE A 39 0.28 -1.62 2.89
C ILE A 39 0.88 -1.20 4.24
N GLU A 40 0.71 -2.01 5.30
CA GLU A 40 1.29 -1.75 6.62
C GLU A 40 2.83 -1.75 6.58
N SER A 41 3.43 -2.56 5.71
CA SER A 41 4.87 -2.56 5.43
C SER A 41 5.36 -1.32 4.65
N GLY A 42 4.45 -0.44 4.23
CA GLY A 42 4.76 0.83 3.56
C GLY A 42 4.98 0.72 2.05
N PHE A 43 4.51 -0.36 1.41
CA PHE A 43 4.51 -0.50 -0.05
C PHE A 43 3.29 0.16 -0.68
N ASP A 44 3.44 0.61 -1.93
CA ASP A 44 2.33 1.11 -2.73
C ASP A 44 1.67 -0.06 -3.48
N VAL A 45 0.48 -0.46 -3.03
CA VAL A 45 -0.19 -1.69 -3.49
C VAL A 45 -1.32 -1.37 -4.47
N ILE A 46 -1.27 -2.01 -5.63
CA ILE A 46 -2.32 -1.97 -6.66
C ILE A 46 -3.04 -3.32 -6.65
N VAL A 47 -4.35 -3.32 -6.49
CA VAL A 47 -5.16 -4.56 -6.44
C VAL A 47 -5.97 -4.70 -7.73
N VAL A 48 -5.92 -5.88 -8.34
CA VAL A 48 -6.78 -6.27 -9.47
C VAL A 48 -7.51 -7.56 -9.11
N ASP A 49 -8.83 -7.52 -9.10
CA ASP A 49 -9.67 -8.65 -8.72
C ASP A 49 -10.89 -8.71 -9.63
N ASN A 50 -11.33 -9.93 -9.98
CA ASN A 50 -12.46 -10.17 -10.88
C ASN A 50 -13.79 -10.43 -10.15
N LEU A 51 -13.80 -10.42 -8.81
CA LEU A 51 -14.97 -10.65 -7.97
C LEU A 51 -15.66 -12.01 -8.17
N SER A 52 -14.98 -13.00 -8.76
CA SER A 52 -15.63 -14.28 -9.07
C SER A 52 -15.90 -15.13 -7.81
N ASN A 53 -15.03 -15.04 -6.81
CA ASN A 53 -15.12 -15.74 -5.51
C ASN A 53 -14.84 -14.80 -4.31
N SER A 54 -14.86 -13.50 -4.56
CA SER A 54 -14.50 -12.45 -3.62
C SER A 54 -15.65 -11.45 -3.53
N ASN A 55 -15.68 -10.66 -2.46
CA ASN A 55 -16.71 -9.66 -2.24
C ASN A 55 -16.07 -8.27 -2.16
N ILE A 56 -16.69 -7.29 -2.83
CA ILE A 56 -16.28 -5.89 -2.76
C ILE A 56 -16.25 -5.34 -1.32
N ASP A 57 -17.04 -5.91 -0.41
CA ASP A 57 -17.01 -5.54 1.02
C ASP A 57 -15.65 -5.80 1.68
N VAL A 58 -14.84 -6.71 1.13
CA VAL A 58 -13.46 -6.95 1.60
C VAL A 58 -12.61 -5.69 1.45
N LEU A 59 -12.85 -4.86 0.43
CA LEU A 59 -12.19 -3.57 0.26
C LEU A 59 -12.46 -2.63 1.45
N LYS A 60 -13.69 -2.65 1.99
CA LYS A 60 -14.04 -1.87 3.20
C LYS A 60 -13.28 -2.40 4.42
N GLY A 61 -13.10 -3.72 4.50
CA GLY A 61 -12.30 -4.36 5.54
C GLY A 61 -10.84 -3.93 5.48
N ILE A 62 -10.21 -4.01 4.30
CA ILE A 62 -8.83 -3.55 4.07
C ILE A 62 -8.70 -2.07 4.44
N ALA A 63 -9.57 -1.21 3.92
CA ALA A 63 -9.54 0.23 4.20
C ALA A 63 -9.70 0.55 5.70
N LYS A 64 -10.51 -0.21 6.43
CA LYS A 64 -10.68 -0.03 7.89
C LYS A 64 -9.42 -0.40 8.68
N ILE A 65 -8.58 -1.31 8.16
CA ILE A 65 -7.37 -1.75 8.83
C ILE A 65 -6.20 -0.80 8.52
N THR A 66 -6.09 -0.34 7.27
CA THR A 66 -4.91 0.39 6.79
C THR A 66 -5.07 1.91 6.72
N CYS A 67 -6.28 2.47 6.83
CA CYS A 67 -6.57 3.91 6.66
C CYS A 67 -7.29 4.52 7.86
#